data_AF-A0AAV1RZX6-F1
#
_entry.id   AF-A0AAV1RZX6-F1
#
_cell.length_a   1.000
_cell.length_b   1.000
_cell.length_c   1.000
_cell.angle_alpha   90.00
_cell.angle_beta   90.00
_cell.angle_gamma   90.00
#
_symmetry.space_group_name_H-M   'P 1'
#
loop_
_entity.id
_entity.type
_entity.pdbx_description
1 polymer ?
#
loop_
_entity_poly.entity_id
_entity_poly.type
_entity_poly.pdbx_seq_one_letter_code
_entity_poly.pdbx_strand_id
1 'polypeptide(L)'
;MQEGSLTERLLFGGAISSTFPVRFQDVSNIRQVPDHQEVFVDPSRDESLIFELLDLKPDVSDNGSAVWFLQDLANEQDAQGFTLVEQSGVVEVPMGNVSVVITTAIGQMGISKGRQGREAQNVVQVYLANLRLKNVGTDVLIVAYQPILISPLSESAATVGAGLPAPAVQSGFLPMADVFKLAVSSFKVHDWNLFGN
;
A
#
# COMPACT_ATOMS: atom_id res chain seq x y z
N MET A 1 -15.06 19.54 8.82
CA MET A 1 -13.86 18.71 9.11
C MET A 1 -12.86 18.99 8.01
N GLN A 2 -11.58 19.22 8.31
CA GLN A 2 -10.59 19.58 7.27
C GLN A 2 -10.25 18.33 6.44
N GLU A 3 -10.74 18.28 5.20
CA GLU A 3 -10.61 17.15 4.26
C GLU A 3 -9.20 16.97 3.65
N GLY A 4 -8.19 17.66 4.22
CA GLY A 4 -6.76 17.47 3.92
C GLY A 4 -5.90 17.23 5.17
N SER A 5 -6.50 16.96 6.34
CA SER A 5 -5.73 16.76 7.57
C SER A 5 -4.90 15.48 7.49
N LEU A 6 -3.59 15.62 7.67
CA LEU A 6 -2.67 14.50 7.89
C LEU A 6 -2.68 14.11 9.36
N THR A 7 -2.43 12.84 9.65
CA THR A 7 -2.19 12.36 11.01
C THR A 7 -1.05 11.37 11.00
N GLU A 8 -0.18 11.46 12.00
CA GLU A 8 0.73 10.37 12.31
C GLU A 8 -0.09 9.22 12.92
N ARG A 9 0.15 8.01 12.45
CA ARG A 9 -0.51 6.78 12.89
C ARG A 9 0.54 5.86 13.48
N LEU A 10 0.22 5.32 14.65
CA LEU A 10 0.99 4.27 15.29
C LEU A 10 0.56 2.93 14.70
N LEU A 11 1.53 2.13 14.28
CA LEU A 11 1.37 0.83 13.64
C LEU A 11 2.04 -0.23 14.51
N PHE A 12 1.54 -1.47 14.46
CA PHE A 12 2.12 -2.63 15.14
C PHE A 12 2.34 -2.37 16.64
N GLY A 13 1.26 -2.00 17.33
CA GLY A 13 1.32 -1.67 18.76
C GLY A 13 2.14 -0.41 19.10
N GLY A 14 2.43 0.43 18.11
CA GLY A 14 3.20 1.67 18.27
C GLY A 14 4.71 1.52 18.09
N ALA A 15 5.18 0.32 17.70
CA ALA A 15 6.57 0.11 17.34
C ALA A 15 6.99 0.85 16.07
N ILE A 16 6.04 1.15 15.19
CA ILE A 16 6.26 1.89 13.93
C ILE A 16 5.32 3.11 13.90
N SER A 17 5.72 4.19 13.23
CA SER A 17 4.81 5.26 12.81
C SER A 17 4.89 5.56 11.32
N SER A 18 3.78 6.06 10.76
CA SER A 18 3.68 6.60 9.40
C SER A 18 2.60 7.69 9.35
N THR A 19 2.75 8.67 8.46
CA THR A 19 1.83 9.82 8.32
C THR A 19 1.06 9.75 7.01
N PHE A 20 -0.26 9.79 7.10
CA PHE A 20 -1.17 9.82 5.94
C PHE A 20 -2.51 10.47 6.30
N PRO A 21 -3.40 10.76 5.33
CA PRO A 21 -4.64 11.48 5.61
C PRO A 21 -5.59 10.77 6.57
N VAL A 22 -6.29 11.55 7.41
CA VAL A 22 -7.26 11.04 8.40
C VAL A 22 -8.42 10.24 7.80
N ARG A 23 -8.71 10.43 6.50
CA ARG A 23 -9.78 9.72 5.78
C ARG A 23 -9.55 8.21 5.68
N PHE A 24 -8.30 7.77 5.81
CA PHE A 24 -7.94 6.37 5.87
C PHE A 24 -8.28 5.81 7.25
N GLN A 25 -9.27 4.92 7.27
CA GLN A 25 -9.82 4.26 8.43
C GLN A 25 -9.20 2.89 8.61
N ASP A 26 -8.82 2.55 9.84
CA ASP A 26 -8.32 1.23 10.21
C ASP A 26 -9.46 0.21 10.18
N VAL A 27 -9.26 -0.88 9.44
CA VAL A 27 -10.25 -1.96 9.29
C VAL A 27 -10.16 -3.04 10.36
N SER A 28 -9.15 -3.02 11.24
CA SER A 28 -8.98 -3.97 12.34
C SER A 28 -10.20 -4.04 13.28
N ASN A 29 -10.92 -2.92 13.40
CA ASN A 29 -12.17 -2.83 14.17
C ASN A 29 -13.37 -3.54 13.52
N ILE A 30 -13.26 -3.89 12.24
CA ILE A 30 -14.37 -4.38 11.42
C ILE A 30 -14.12 -5.83 10.97
N ARG A 31 -12.85 -6.20 10.76
CA ARG A 31 -12.43 -7.55 10.41
C ARG A 31 -11.10 -7.88 11.05
N GLN A 32 -10.85 -9.17 11.25
CA GLN A 32 -9.53 -9.64 11.64
C GLN A 32 -8.51 -9.32 10.53
N VAL A 33 -7.41 -8.71 10.93
CA VAL A 33 -6.23 -8.47 10.10
C VAL A 33 -5.09 -9.29 10.73
N PRO A 34 -4.26 -9.99 9.94
CA PRO A 34 -3.09 -10.69 10.48
C PRO A 34 -2.18 -9.74 11.26
N ASP A 35 -1.53 -10.21 12.33
CA ASP A 35 -0.72 -9.36 13.21
C ASP A 35 0.50 -8.71 12.52
N HIS A 36 0.94 -9.27 11.38
CA HIS A 36 2.00 -8.73 10.53
C HIS A 36 1.48 -7.76 9.46
N GLN A 37 0.19 -7.41 9.48
CA GLN A 37 -0.44 -6.45 8.56
C GLN A 37 -1.19 -5.36 9.31
N GLU A 38 -1.16 -4.15 8.74
CA GLU A 38 -1.98 -3.01 9.15
C GLU A 38 -2.70 -2.49 7.90
N VAL A 39 -4.03 -2.46 7.92
CA VAL A 39 -4.83 -2.17 6.73
C VAL A 39 -5.74 -0.97 6.95
N PHE A 40 -5.57 0.04 6.10
CA PHE A 40 -6.38 1.25 6.10
C PHE A 40 -7.11 1.43 4.78
N VAL A 41 -8.34 1.95 4.83
CA VAL A 41 -9.17 2.17 3.65
C VAL A 41 -9.82 3.55 3.67
N ASP A 42 -10.03 4.14 2.51
CA ASP A 42 -10.95 5.25 2.30
C ASP A 42 -12.19 4.73 1.57
N PRO A 43 -13.28 4.41 2.30
CA PRO A 43 -14.49 3.86 1.70
C PRO A 43 -15.16 4.79 0.68
N SER A 44 -14.92 6.11 0.79
CA SER A 44 -15.55 7.11 -0.10
C SER A 44 -14.92 7.15 -1.48
N ARG A 45 -13.73 6.56 -1.64
CA ARG A 45 -12.95 6.55 -2.88
C ARG A 45 -12.51 5.16 -3.33
N ASP A 46 -12.81 4.14 -2.53
CA ASP A 46 -12.33 2.78 -2.71
C ASP A 46 -10.80 2.67 -2.80
N GLU A 47 -10.09 3.56 -2.10
CA GLU A 47 -8.63 3.57 -1.98
C GLU A 47 -8.21 2.78 -0.72
N SER A 48 -7.04 2.15 -0.75
CA SER A 48 -6.49 1.47 0.42
C SER A 48 -4.99 1.70 0.57
N LEU A 49 -4.51 1.59 1.81
CA LEU A 49 -3.11 1.66 2.19
C LEU A 49 -2.82 0.54 3.19
N ILE A 50 -1.86 -0.31 2.87
CA ILE A 50 -1.51 -1.51 3.62
C ILE A 50 -0.03 -1.44 4.00
N PHE A 51 0.27 -1.79 5.23
CA PHE A 51 1.63 -2.04 5.71
C PHE A 51 1.74 -3.51 6.06
N GLU A 52 2.79 -4.17 5.60
CA GLU A 52 3.00 -5.59 5.81
C GLU A 52 4.46 -5.89 6.15
N LEU A 53 4.67 -6.71 7.17
CA LEU A 53 5.98 -7.19 7.60
C LEU A 53 6.18 -8.61 7.07
N LEU A 54 7.24 -8.81 6.29
CA LEU A 54 7.60 -10.10 5.70
C LEU A 54 9.04 -10.47 6.07
N ASP A 55 9.33 -11.77 6.09
CA ASP A 55 10.72 -12.23 6.13
C ASP A 55 11.48 -11.71 4.89
N LEU A 56 12.71 -11.23 5.13
CA LEU A 56 13.60 -10.75 4.08
C LEU A 56 13.80 -11.85 3.03
N LYS A 57 13.52 -11.55 1.76
CA LYS A 57 13.75 -12.48 0.66
C LYS A 57 15.23 -12.45 0.23
N PRO A 58 16.05 -13.48 0.54
CA PRO A 58 17.49 -13.43 0.27
C PRO A 58 17.80 -13.50 -1.23
N ASP A 59 16.93 -14.13 -2.02
CA ASP A 59 17.12 -14.34 -3.46
C ASP A 59 16.64 -13.15 -4.31
N VAL A 60 16.05 -12.13 -3.68
CA VAL A 60 15.59 -10.91 -4.35
C VAL A 60 16.66 -9.83 -4.19
N SER A 61 17.15 -9.29 -5.30
CA SER A 61 18.10 -8.18 -5.30
C SER A 61 17.47 -6.89 -4.78
N ASP A 62 18.28 -6.01 -4.17
CA ASP A 62 17.82 -4.70 -3.71
C ASP A 62 17.20 -3.88 -4.84
N ASN A 63 17.92 -3.78 -5.95
CA ASN A 63 17.41 -3.16 -7.15
C ASN A 63 16.29 -4.02 -7.74
N GLY A 64 15.13 -3.41 -7.96
CA GLY A 64 13.95 -4.10 -8.49
C GLY A 64 13.16 -4.93 -7.47
N SER A 65 13.50 -4.89 -6.17
CA SER A 65 12.76 -5.67 -5.16
C SER A 65 11.28 -5.29 -5.10
N ALA A 66 10.94 -4.00 -5.21
CA ALA A 66 9.55 -3.56 -5.28
C ALA A 66 8.82 -4.08 -6.54
N VAL A 67 9.51 -4.18 -7.69
CA VAL A 67 8.89 -4.76 -8.90
C VAL A 67 8.60 -6.24 -8.71
N TRP A 68 9.52 -6.97 -8.05
CA TRP A 68 9.33 -8.38 -7.73
C TRP A 68 8.09 -8.59 -6.85
N PHE A 69 7.97 -7.86 -5.74
CA PHE A 69 6.82 -7.96 -4.84
C PHE A 69 5.52 -7.51 -5.52
N LEU A 70 5.57 -6.50 -6.39
CA LEU A 70 4.40 -6.05 -7.13
C LEU A 70 3.90 -7.10 -8.13
N GLN A 71 4.81 -7.85 -8.77
CA GLN A 71 4.46 -8.98 -9.64
C GLN A 71 3.92 -10.17 -8.84
N ASP A 72 4.53 -10.46 -7.69
CA ASP A 72 4.08 -11.51 -6.78
C ASP A 72 2.64 -11.25 -6.33
N LEU A 73 2.36 -10.03 -5.87
CA LEU A 73 1.02 -9.55 -5.51
C LEU A 73 0.01 -9.69 -6.66
N ALA A 74 0.42 -9.35 -7.89
CA ALA A 74 -0.44 -9.50 -9.06
C ALA A 74 -0.79 -10.98 -9.32
N ASN A 75 0.18 -11.89 -9.14
CA ASN A 75 -0.04 -13.33 -9.30
C ASN A 75 -0.96 -13.89 -8.21
N GLU A 76 -0.76 -13.51 -6.95
CA GLU A 76 -1.59 -13.96 -5.82
C GLU A 76 -3.05 -13.53 -5.97
N GLN A 77 -3.30 -12.38 -6.59
CA GLN A 77 -4.64 -11.85 -6.82
C GLN A 77 -5.29 -12.32 -8.14
N ASP A 78 -4.68 -13.26 -8.87
CA ASP A 78 -5.06 -13.64 -10.26
C ASP A 78 -5.32 -12.40 -11.14
N ALA A 79 -4.47 -11.38 -10.97
CA ALA A 79 -4.67 -10.08 -11.57
C ALA A 79 -4.49 -10.17 -13.09
N GLN A 80 -5.34 -9.46 -13.83
CA GLN A 80 -5.36 -9.50 -15.29
C GLN A 80 -4.69 -8.24 -15.87
N GLY A 81 -3.93 -8.43 -16.95
CA GLY A 81 -3.35 -7.30 -17.69
C GLY A 81 -2.32 -6.49 -16.90
N PHE A 82 -1.57 -7.14 -15.99
CA PHE A 82 -0.51 -6.48 -15.24
C PHE A 82 0.44 -5.72 -16.16
N THR A 83 0.62 -4.43 -15.88
CA THR A 83 1.53 -3.54 -16.60
C THR A 83 2.36 -2.75 -15.59
N LEU A 84 3.69 -2.83 -15.70
CA LEU A 84 4.58 -1.97 -14.93
C LEU A 84 4.56 -0.55 -15.53
N VAL A 85 4.26 0.44 -14.69
CA VAL A 85 4.17 1.85 -15.08
C VAL A 85 5.47 2.58 -14.75
N GLU A 86 5.97 2.41 -13.54
CA GLU A 86 7.17 3.11 -13.05
C GLU A 86 7.92 2.22 -12.04
N GLN A 87 9.24 2.40 -11.95
CA GLN A 87 10.06 1.87 -10.87
C GLN A 87 11.13 2.89 -10.49
N SER A 88 11.51 2.93 -9.21
CA SER A 88 12.64 3.74 -8.75
C SER A 88 13.94 2.95 -8.81
N GLY A 89 15.06 3.68 -8.74
CA GLY A 89 16.33 3.09 -8.32
C GLY A 89 16.34 2.78 -6.81
N VAL A 90 17.49 2.28 -6.35
CA VAL A 90 17.76 2.04 -4.93
C VAL A 90 18.04 3.35 -4.21
N VAL A 91 17.36 3.56 -3.09
CA VAL A 91 17.64 4.64 -2.14
C VAL A 91 18.01 4.03 -0.80
N GLU A 92 19.14 4.44 -0.24
CA GLU A 92 19.51 4.07 1.13
C GLU A 92 19.18 5.22 2.09
N VAL A 93 18.44 4.91 3.15
CA VAL A 93 17.99 5.88 4.13
C VAL A 93 18.43 5.44 5.53
N PRO A 94 19.10 6.31 6.31
CA PRO A 94 19.39 6.00 7.70
C PRO A 94 18.11 6.06 8.55
N MET A 95 17.84 4.99 9.29
CA MET A 95 16.71 4.88 10.22
C MET A 95 17.24 4.52 11.61
N GLY A 96 17.53 5.56 12.40
CA GLY A 96 18.33 5.39 13.61
C GLY A 96 19.78 5.02 13.26
N ASN A 97 20.25 3.89 13.78
CA ASN A 97 21.60 3.37 13.53
C ASN A 97 21.66 2.35 12.39
N VAL A 98 20.55 2.11 11.69
CA VAL A 98 20.42 1.11 10.63
C VAL A 98 20.30 1.81 9.27
N SER A 99 20.93 1.25 8.23
CA SER A 99 20.69 1.67 6.84
C SER A 99 19.57 0.81 6.26
N VAL A 100 18.51 1.46 5.77
CA VAL A 100 17.37 0.82 5.15
C VAL A 100 17.41 1.05 3.65
N VAL A 101 17.32 -0.03 2.88
CA VAL A 101 17.28 0.02 1.42
C VAL A 101 15.82 0.15 0.98
N ILE A 102 15.49 1.14 0.16
CA ILE A 102 14.14 1.39 -0.31
C ILE A 102 14.10 1.37 -1.84
N THR A 103 13.16 0.60 -2.40
CA THR A 103 12.74 0.74 -3.80
C THR A 103 11.23 0.88 -3.89
N THR A 104 10.75 1.46 -4.99
CA THR A 104 9.32 1.63 -5.27
C THR A 104 8.99 1.19 -6.68
N ALA A 105 7.76 0.74 -6.88
CA ALA A 105 7.20 0.36 -8.16
C ALA A 105 5.73 0.78 -8.24
N ILE A 106 5.28 1.13 -9.44
CA ILE A 106 3.89 1.43 -9.74
C ILE A 106 3.46 0.51 -10.88
N GLY A 107 2.33 -0.16 -10.71
CA GLY A 107 1.74 -1.02 -11.72
C GLY A 107 0.25 -0.77 -11.87
N GLN A 108 -0.29 -1.19 -13.00
CA GLN A 108 -1.72 -1.19 -13.25
C GLN A 108 -2.16 -2.63 -13.52
N MET A 109 -3.31 -3.03 -12.96
CA MET A 109 -3.84 -4.38 -13.12
C MET A 109 -5.35 -4.42 -12.88
N GLY A 110 -6.02 -5.41 -13.47
CA GLY A 110 -7.43 -5.71 -13.25
C GLY A 110 -7.60 -6.71 -12.11
N ILE A 111 -8.29 -6.33 -11.03
CA ILE A 111 -8.56 -7.20 -9.88
C ILE A 111 -10.05 -7.24 -9.55
N SER A 112 -10.55 -8.41 -9.18
CA SER A 112 -11.90 -8.59 -8.64
C SER A 112 -11.83 -8.70 -7.13
N LYS A 113 -12.76 -8.06 -6.41
CA LYS A 113 -12.86 -8.25 -4.96
C LYS A 113 -13.49 -9.60 -4.65
N GLY A 114 -13.04 -10.23 -3.56
CA GLY A 114 -13.66 -11.45 -3.02
C GLY A 114 -13.89 -12.54 -4.08
N ARG A 115 -15.15 -12.97 -4.21
CA ARG A 115 -15.57 -14.02 -5.14
C ARG A 115 -16.48 -13.51 -6.26
N GLN A 116 -16.24 -12.28 -6.74
CA GLN A 116 -17.11 -11.62 -7.70
C GLN A 116 -16.91 -12.05 -9.17
N GLY A 117 -15.89 -12.86 -9.47
CA GLY A 117 -15.60 -13.29 -10.83
C GLY A 117 -14.87 -12.23 -11.67
N ARG A 118 -14.47 -12.61 -12.89
CA ARG A 118 -13.61 -11.80 -13.77
C ARG A 118 -14.36 -10.62 -14.40
N GLU A 119 -15.66 -10.74 -14.57
CA GLU A 119 -16.56 -9.73 -15.11
C GLU A 119 -16.73 -8.51 -14.18
N ALA A 120 -16.45 -8.67 -12.89
CA ALA A 120 -16.53 -7.62 -11.87
C ALA A 120 -15.19 -6.93 -11.59
N GLN A 121 -14.17 -7.14 -12.44
CA GLN A 121 -12.84 -6.58 -12.24
C GLN A 121 -12.84 -5.06 -12.31
N ASN A 122 -12.20 -4.46 -11.31
CA ASN A 122 -11.81 -3.06 -11.34
C ASN A 122 -10.39 -2.96 -11.89
N VAL A 123 -10.13 -1.93 -12.69
CA VAL A 123 -8.77 -1.57 -13.05
C VAL A 123 -8.22 -0.70 -11.93
N VAL A 124 -7.12 -1.11 -11.32
CA VAL A 124 -6.47 -0.40 -10.22
C VAL A 124 -5.04 -0.04 -10.60
N GLN A 125 -4.59 1.10 -10.11
CA GLN A 125 -3.18 1.44 -10.02
C GLN A 125 -2.70 1.09 -8.61
N VAL A 126 -1.62 0.33 -8.54
CA VAL A 126 -1.01 -0.16 -7.32
C VAL A 126 0.37 0.46 -7.18
N TYR A 127 0.60 1.13 -6.06
CA TYR A 127 1.90 1.67 -5.68
C TYR A 127 2.47 0.77 -4.59
N LEU A 128 3.72 0.34 -4.75
CA LEU A 128 4.39 -0.53 -3.80
C LEU A 128 5.76 0.04 -3.47
N ALA A 129 6.07 0.12 -2.17
CA ALA A 129 7.42 0.32 -1.68
C ALA A 129 7.87 -0.94 -0.96
N ASN A 130 9.12 -1.33 -1.17
CA ASN A 130 9.79 -2.31 -0.32
C ASN A 130 10.91 -1.61 0.45
N LEU A 131 10.82 -1.62 1.77
CA LEU A 131 11.84 -1.15 2.70
C LEU A 131 12.53 -2.38 3.30
N ARG A 132 13.80 -2.59 2.96
CA ARG A 132 14.57 -3.77 3.39
C ARG A 132 15.37 -3.46 4.65
N LEU A 133 14.91 -3.98 5.78
CA LEU A 133 15.54 -3.87 7.10
C LEU A 133 16.46 -5.08 7.30
N LYS A 134 17.55 -5.15 6.54
CA LYS A 134 18.42 -6.34 6.47
C LYS A 134 18.99 -6.77 7.81
N ASN A 135 19.28 -5.81 8.70
CA ASN A 135 19.83 -6.07 10.03
C ASN A 135 18.93 -6.95 10.91
N VAL A 136 17.62 -6.92 10.66
CA VAL A 136 16.62 -7.70 11.38
C VAL A 136 15.88 -8.67 10.46
N GLY A 137 16.43 -8.93 9.26
CA GLY A 137 15.88 -9.92 8.34
C GLY A 137 14.43 -9.67 7.92
N THR A 138 14.00 -8.41 7.77
CA THR A 138 12.61 -8.07 7.40
C THR A 138 12.54 -7.25 6.11
N ASP A 139 11.64 -7.60 5.19
CA ASP A 139 11.14 -6.73 4.12
C ASP A 139 9.81 -6.11 4.60
N VAL A 140 9.69 -4.77 4.57
CA VAL A 140 8.46 -4.05 4.89
C VAL A 140 7.83 -3.57 3.61
N LEU A 141 6.61 -4.03 3.32
CA LEU A 141 5.84 -3.57 2.18
C LEU A 141 4.88 -2.46 2.60
N ILE A 142 4.87 -1.38 1.82
CA ILE A 142 3.83 -0.36 1.86
C ILE A 142 3.12 -0.40 0.52
N VAL A 143 1.84 -0.78 0.53
CA VAL A 143 1.06 -1.00 -0.69
C VAL A 143 -0.15 -0.09 -0.69
N ALA A 144 -0.33 0.68 -1.76
CA ALA A 144 -1.45 1.57 -1.94
C ALA A 144 -2.24 1.18 -3.20
N TYR A 145 -3.56 1.06 -3.07
CA TYR A 145 -4.46 0.80 -4.20
C TYR A 145 -5.29 2.04 -4.51
N GLN A 146 -5.35 2.37 -5.80
CA GLN A 146 -6.20 3.42 -6.32
C GLN A 146 -7.04 2.86 -7.48
N PRO A 147 -8.38 2.92 -7.43
CA PRO A 147 -9.20 2.55 -8.57
C PRO A 147 -9.05 3.56 -9.71
N ILE A 148 -8.90 3.04 -10.93
CA ILE A 148 -8.85 3.79 -12.18
C ILE A 148 -10.15 3.61 -12.96
N LEU A 149 -10.72 2.39 -12.93
CA LEU A 149 -12.01 2.08 -13.51
C LEU A 149 -12.74 1.08 -12.62
N ILE A 150 -13.98 1.39 -12.26
CA ILE A 150 -14.83 0.53 -11.45
C ILE A 150 -15.88 -0.15 -12.33
N SER A 151 -15.88 -1.48 -12.33
CA SER A 151 -16.88 -2.26 -13.06
C SER A 151 -18.27 -2.04 -12.46
N PRO A 152 -19.33 -1.87 -13.28
CA PRO A 152 -20.72 -1.85 -12.79
C PRO A 152 -21.13 -3.11 -12.01
N LEU A 153 -20.42 -4.22 -12.21
CA LEU A 153 -20.66 -5.49 -11.51
C LEU A 153 -19.84 -5.63 -10.22
N SER A 154 -18.94 -4.68 -9.94
CA SER A 154 -18.15 -4.67 -8.71
C SER A 154 -18.97 -4.21 -7.50
N GLU A 155 -18.66 -4.74 -6.33
CA GLU A 155 -19.26 -4.29 -5.06
C GLU A 155 -18.91 -2.83 -4.77
N SER A 156 -17.74 -2.39 -5.23
CA SER A 156 -17.32 -0.99 -5.16
C SER A 156 -18.29 -0.04 -5.87
N ALA A 157 -18.94 -0.48 -6.96
CA ALA A 157 -19.86 0.35 -7.71
C ALA A 157 -21.08 0.78 -6.88
N ALA A 158 -21.53 -0.05 -5.94
CA ALA A 158 -22.63 0.29 -5.04
C ALA A 158 -22.24 1.39 -4.04
N THR A 159 -20.95 1.55 -3.76
CA THR A 159 -20.44 2.48 -2.73
C THR A 159 -19.95 3.79 -3.32
N VAL A 160 -19.17 3.72 -4.41
CA VAL A 160 -18.50 4.89 -5.00
C VAL A 160 -18.91 5.18 -6.45
N GLY A 161 -19.85 4.39 -6.99
CA GLY A 161 -20.29 4.50 -8.38
C GLY A 161 -19.41 3.71 -9.36
N ALA A 162 -20.01 3.29 -10.48
CA ALA A 162 -19.30 2.64 -11.58
C ALA A 162 -18.64 3.65 -12.52
N GLY A 163 -17.64 3.20 -13.27
CA GLY A 163 -16.94 4.01 -14.26
C GLY A 163 -15.65 4.64 -13.71
N LEU A 164 -15.32 5.83 -14.20
CA LEU A 164 -14.09 6.54 -13.83
C LEU A 164 -14.30 7.28 -12.50
N PRO A 165 -13.55 6.97 -11.44
CA PRO A 165 -13.62 7.73 -10.21
C PRO A 165 -13.20 9.20 -10.42
N ALA A 166 -13.86 10.12 -9.73
CA ALA A 166 -13.46 11.53 -9.77
C ALA A 166 -12.03 11.70 -9.18
N PRO A 167 -11.14 12.46 -9.84
CA PRO A 167 -9.80 12.71 -9.33
C PRO A 167 -9.82 13.30 -7.91
N ALA A 168 -8.94 12.81 -7.03
CA ALA A 168 -8.88 13.21 -5.62
C ALA A 168 -8.80 14.73 -5.44
N VAL A 169 -7.96 15.39 -6.27
CA VAL A 169 -7.77 16.85 -6.24
C VAL A 169 -9.07 17.63 -6.46
N GLN A 170 -9.97 17.14 -7.32
CA GLN A 170 -11.25 17.80 -7.58
C GLN A 170 -12.19 17.75 -6.38
N SER A 171 -12.01 16.74 -5.52
CA SER A 171 -12.75 16.56 -4.26
C SER A 171 -11.97 17.09 -3.05
N GLY A 172 -10.89 17.86 -3.25
CA GLY A 172 -10.07 18.41 -2.17
C GLY A 172 -9.20 17.39 -1.42
N PHE A 173 -9.12 16.15 -1.91
CA PHE A 173 -8.34 15.09 -1.30
C PHE A 173 -6.92 15.03 -1.87
N LEU A 174 -5.97 14.68 -1.00
CA LEU A 174 -4.61 14.37 -1.41
C LEU A 174 -4.60 13.13 -2.34
N PRO A 175 -4.01 13.22 -3.55
CA PRO A 175 -3.90 12.09 -4.49
C PRO A 175 -3.18 10.89 -3.89
N MET A 176 -3.56 9.67 -4.32
CA MET A 176 -2.98 8.45 -3.76
C MET A 176 -1.46 8.36 -3.95
N ALA A 177 -0.93 8.89 -5.06
CA ALA A 177 0.51 8.98 -5.27
C ALA A 177 1.23 9.80 -4.18
N ASP A 178 0.61 10.88 -3.71
CA ASP A 178 1.17 11.72 -2.65
C ASP A 178 0.94 11.13 -1.26
N VAL A 179 -0.20 10.45 -1.05
CA VAL A 179 -0.44 9.64 0.16
C VAL A 179 0.63 8.56 0.30
N PHE A 180 0.90 7.82 -0.78
CA PHE A 180 1.92 6.78 -0.81
C PHE A 180 3.32 7.35 -0.53
N LYS A 181 3.71 8.44 -1.20
CA LYS A 181 4.99 9.11 -0.93
C LYS A 181 5.13 9.57 0.52
N LEU A 182 4.07 10.14 1.10
CA LEU A 182 4.07 10.53 2.52
C LEU A 182 4.21 9.31 3.43
N ALA A 183 3.44 8.25 3.18
CA ALA A 183 3.49 7.04 4.00
C ALA A 183 4.90 6.42 4.02
N VAL A 184 5.56 6.36 2.86
CA VAL A 184 6.94 5.85 2.71
C VAL A 184 7.96 6.77 3.37
N SER A 185 7.92 8.07 3.07
CA SER A 185 8.94 9.04 3.55
C SER A 185 8.83 9.35 5.04
N SER A 186 7.66 9.16 5.64
CA SER A 186 7.42 9.36 7.07
C SER A 186 7.50 8.08 7.89
N PHE A 187 7.75 6.92 7.26
CA PHE A 187 7.90 5.65 7.94
C PHE A 187 9.07 5.68 8.93
N LYS A 188 8.81 5.34 10.19
CA LYS A 188 9.81 5.30 11.26
C LYS A 188 9.61 4.08 12.15
N VAL A 189 10.71 3.42 12.49
CA VAL A 189 10.76 2.40 13.55
C VAL A 189 11.17 3.07 14.87
N HIS A 190 10.30 2.96 15.87
CA HIS A 190 10.54 3.45 17.24
C HIS A 190 11.01 2.34 18.17
N ASP A 191 10.47 1.13 18.01
CA ASP A 191 10.83 -0.05 18.81
C ASP A 191 11.28 -1.20 17.90
N TRP A 192 12.58 -1.47 17.91
CA TRP A 192 13.18 -2.54 17.11
C TRP A 192 12.95 -3.94 17.69
N ASN A 193 12.47 -4.06 18.94
CA ASN A 193 12.12 -5.36 19.50
C ASN A 193 10.95 -6.03 18.76
N LEU A 194 10.20 -5.26 17.96
CA LEU A 194 9.14 -5.76 17.07
C LEU A 194 9.63 -6.92 16.18
N PHE A 195 10.87 -6.85 15.70
CA PHE A 195 11.40 -7.82 14.73
C PHE A 195 12.02 -9.07 15.39
N GLY A 196 11.89 -9.20 16.72
CA GLY A 196 12.59 -10.22 17.49
C GLY A 196 14.05 -9.84 17.75
N ASN A 197 14.56 -10.23 18.91
CA ASN A 197 15.99 -10.23 19.20
C ASN A 197 16.66 -11.48 18.63
#